data_AF-A0A8H4V0G1-F1
#
_entry.id   AF-A0A8H4V0G1-F1
#
_cell.length_a   1.000
_cell.length_b   1.000
_cell.length_c   1.000
_cell.angle_alpha   90.00
_cell.angle_beta   90.00
_cell.angle_gamma   90.00
#
_symmetry.space_group_name_H-M   'P 1'
#
loop_
_entity.id
_entity.type
_entity.pdbx_description
1 polymer ?
#
loop_
_entity_poly.entity_id
_entity_poly.type
_entity_poly.pdbx_seq_one_letter_code
_entity_poly.pdbx_strand_id
1 'polypeptide(L)'
;MEPTRPQFYPNTLQPSEISKANLESILQELQVAIKNSVDIIAKNCQRPTDASTYGNIYSGTPGIVLSLLRLERQRLSIQPQADQDYFHLASDLIIQTPTDIELVDGRLSALASNIGPSFMRVLAYCEQLNLRPEAELHPDPEDFRLFNQAVERATLHGPIYTFKGFSLGGDELIFGRAGLLWALLTL
;
A
#
# COMPACT_ATOMS: atom_id res chain seq x y z
N MET A 1 -5.08 -36.47 17.52
CA MET A 1 -4.18 -35.40 17.98
C MET A 1 -4.92 -34.10 17.81
N GLU A 2 -5.29 -33.42 18.89
CA GLU A 2 -5.83 -32.06 18.78
C GLU A 2 -4.72 -31.11 18.29
N PRO A 3 -5.02 -30.15 17.41
CA PRO A 3 -4.03 -29.20 16.93
C PRO A 3 -3.50 -28.36 18.09
N THR A 4 -2.17 -28.32 18.24
CA THR A 4 -1.43 -27.65 19.32
C THR A 4 -1.62 -26.13 19.38
N ARG A 5 -2.35 -25.53 18.43
CA ARG A 5 -2.79 -24.14 18.42
C ARG A 5 -4.16 -24.03 17.74
N PRO A 6 -5.17 -23.39 18.35
CA PRO A 6 -6.45 -23.20 17.70
C PRO A 6 -6.31 -22.22 16.53
N GLN A 7 -7.01 -22.50 15.42
CA GLN A 7 -7.05 -21.62 14.24
C GLN A 7 -7.80 -20.31 14.53
N PHE A 8 -8.69 -20.31 15.52
CA PHE A 8 -9.45 -19.15 15.98
C PHE A 8 -9.61 -19.17 17.50
N TYR A 9 -9.62 -17.99 18.11
CA TYR A 9 -9.99 -17.82 19.51
C TYR A 9 -11.49 -17.51 19.61
N PRO A 10 -12.21 -17.98 20.65
CA PRO A 10 -13.59 -17.60 20.89
C PRO A 10 -13.73 -16.08 20.95
N ASN A 11 -14.71 -15.53 20.24
CA ASN A 11 -14.99 -14.10 20.29
C ASN A 11 -15.65 -13.74 21.62
N THR A 12 -14.92 -13.01 22.48
CA THR A 12 -15.39 -12.54 23.78
C THR A 12 -15.76 -11.05 23.78
N LEU A 13 -15.71 -10.39 22.62
CA LEU A 13 -16.04 -8.98 22.48
C LEU A 13 -17.52 -8.74 22.78
N GLN A 14 -17.82 -7.69 23.54
CA GLN A 14 -19.17 -7.17 23.75
C GLN A 14 -19.33 -5.86 22.97
N PRO A 15 -20.48 -5.61 22.33
CA PRO A 15 -20.73 -4.33 21.68
C PRO A 15 -20.61 -3.17 22.68
N SER A 16 -19.86 -2.13 22.31
CA SER A 16 -19.82 -0.90 23.09
C SER A 16 -21.11 -0.10 22.88
N GLU A 17 -21.59 0.56 23.93
CA GLU A 17 -22.69 1.50 23.82
C GLU A 17 -22.29 2.70 22.95
N ILE A 18 -23.13 3.06 21.98
CA ILE A 18 -22.90 4.19 21.07
C ILE A 18 -23.32 5.49 21.77
N SER A 19 -22.46 5.97 22.67
CA SER A 19 -22.57 7.28 23.31
C SER A 19 -21.40 8.17 22.88
N LYS A 20 -21.59 9.50 22.94
CA LYS A 20 -20.52 10.45 22.59
C LYS A 20 -19.23 10.17 23.37
N ALA A 21 -19.34 10.01 24.68
CA ALA A 21 -18.20 9.75 25.56
C ALA A 21 -17.46 8.45 25.18
N ASN A 22 -18.20 7.38 24.88
CA ASN A 22 -17.60 6.11 24.48
C ASN A 22 -16.90 6.21 23.12
N LEU A 23 -17.52 6.89 22.14
CA LEU A 23 -16.92 7.10 20.82
C LEU A 23 -15.65 7.95 20.89
N GLU A 24 -15.62 8.96 21.75
CA GLU A 24 -14.42 9.77 22.00
C GLU A 24 -13.31 8.93 22.66
N SER A 25 -13.65 8.07 23.63
CA SER A 25 -12.69 7.13 24.25
C SER A 25 -12.13 6.14 23.23
N ILE A 26 -13.00 5.52 22.43
CA ILE A 26 -12.59 4.56 21.39
C ILE A 26 -11.67 5.23 20.38
N LEU A 27 -11.99 6.46 19.96
CA LEU A 27 -11.14 7.22 19.06
C LEU A 27 -9.74 7.44 19.67
N GLN A 28 -9.67 7.86 20.94
CA GLN A 28 -8.38 8.05 21.63
C GLN A 28 -7.56 6.76 21.71
N GLU A 29 -8.20 5.63 22.02
CA GLU A 29 -7.51 4.33 22.06
C GLU A 29 -6.98 3.92 20.68
N LEU A 30 -7.77 4.12 19.62
CA LEU A 30 -7.34 3.87 18.24
C LEU A 30 -6.17 4.78 17.84
N GLN A 31 -6.22 6.06 18.20
CA GLN A 31 -5.13 7.00 17.95
C GLN A 31 -3.83 6.58 18.64
N VAL A 32 -3.90 6.14 19.90
CA VAL A 32 -2.75 5.61 20.65
C VAL A 32 -2.21 4.33 20.01
N ALA A 33 -3.10 3.42 19.58
CA ALA A 33 -2.71 2.19 18.90
C ALA A 33 -1.99 2.47 17.57
N ILE A 34 -2.48 3.42 16.78
CA ILE A 34 -1.83 3.87 15.54
C ILE A 34 -0.44 4.42 15.85
N LYS A 35 -0.33 5.34 16.82
CA LYS A 35 0.96 5.93 17.22
C LYS A 35 1.98 4.85 17.59
N ASN A 36 1.60 3.93 18.48
CA ASN A 36 2.47 2.84 18.92
C ASN A 36 2.88 1.93 17.75
N SER A 37 1.96 1.66 16.82
CA SER A 37 2.24 0.85 15.62
C SER A 37 3.24 1.53 14.70
N VAL A 38 3.11 2.84 14.49
CA VAL A 38 4.05 3.64 13.70
C VAL A 38 5.42 3.69 14.38
N ASP A 39 5.49 3.84 15.71
CA ASP A 39 6.75 3.81 16.45
C ASP A 39 7.46 2.45 16.28
N ILE A 40 6.71 1.34 16.27
CA ILE A 40 7.24 0.01 15.98
C ILE A 40 7.77 -0.06 14.54
N ILE A 41 7.03 0.45 13.56
CA ILE A 41 7.47 0.48 12.15
C ILE A 41 8.76 1.31 12.03
N ALA A 42 8.78 2.54 12.54
CA ALA A 42 9.94 3.43 12.47
C ALA A 42 11.19 2.82 13.13
N LYS A 43 11.01 2.04 14.22
CA LYS A 43 12.12 1.37 14.91
C LYS A 43 12.66 0.15 14.15
N ASN A 44 11.81 -0.58 13.44
CA ASN A 44 12.17 -1.90 12.88
C ASN A 44 12.29 -1.93 11.36
N CYS A 45 11.71 -0.96 10.65
CA CYS A 45 11.77 -0.86 9.20
C CYS A 45 12.88 0.11 8.80
N GLN A 46 13.88 -0.41 8.10
CA GLN A 46 14.98 0.40 7.58
C GLN A 46 14.73 0.72 6.10
N ARG A 47 15.33 1.82 5.64
CA ARG A 47 15.36 2.17 4.22
C ARG A 47 15.89 0.98 3.42
N PRO A 48 15.13 0.47 2.43
CA PRO A 48 15.58 -0.63 1.60
C PRO A 48 16.84 -0.24 0.84
N THR A 49 17.89 -1.06 0.97
CA THR A 49 19.15 -0.91 0.24
C THR A 49 19.26 -1.87 -0.94
N ASP A 50 18.47 -2.94 -0.93
CA ASP A 50 18.38 -3.93 -2.00
C ASP A 50 16.93 -4.07 -2.48
N ALA A 51 16.73 -3.78 -3.76
CA ALA A 51 15.41 -3.88 -4.38
C ALA A 51 14.84 -5.30 -4.40
N SER A 52 15.68 -6.34 -4.33
CA SER A 52 15.23 -7.74 -4.26
C SER A 52 14.42 -8.02 -2.97
N THR A 53 14.69 -7.26 -1.91
CA THR A 53 14.02 -7.38 -0.60
C THR A 53 12.80 -6.47 -0.45
N TYR A 54 12.56 -5.59 -1.43
CA TYR A 54 11.51 -4.58 -1.33
C TYR A 54 10.10 -5.18 -1.35
N GLY A 55 9.92 -6.29 -2.09
CA GLY A 55 8.65 -7.00 -2.19
C GLY A 55 7.58 -6.22 -2.95
N ASN A 56 6.32 -6.46 -2.58
CA ASN A 56 5.14 -5.85 -3.19
C ASN A 56 4.18 -5.35 -2.10
N ILE A 57 3.02 -4.79 -2.46
CA ILE A 57 2.07 -4.24 -1.48
C ILE A 57 1.50 -5.32 -0.57
N TYR A 58 1.25 -6.52 -1.11
CA TYR A 58 0.66 -7.61 -0.36
C TYR A 58 1.58 -8.15 0.75
N SER A 59 2.90 -8.19 0.53
CA SER A 59 3.82 -8.89 1.44
C SER A 59 5.14 -8.16 1.75
N GLY A 60 5.28 -6.89 1.38
CA GLY A 60 6.56 -6.17 1.47
C GLY A 60 6.44 -4.70 1.86
N THR A 61 7.56 -3.99 1.71
CA THR A 61 7.70 -2.58 2.10
C THR A 61 6.67 -1.66 1.43
N PRO A 62 6.28 -1.84 0.14
CA PRO A 62 5.20 -1.05 -0.45
C PRO A 62 3.88 -1.05 0.34
N GLY A 63 3.54 -2.14 1.03
CA GLY A 63 2.33 -2.19 1.87
C GLY A 63 2.44 -1.29 3.10
N ILE A 64 3.65 -1.19 3.66
CA ILE A 64 3.97 -0.28 4.76
C ILE A 64 3.90 1.16 4.27
N VAL A 65 4.50 1.45 3.12
CA VAL A 65 4.44 2.78 2.48
C VAL A 65 3.00 3.22 2.24
N LEU A 66 2.19 2.36 1.61
CA LEU A 66 0.77 2.64 1.38
C LEU A 66 0.06 2.97 2.69
N SER A 67 0.30 2.20 3.75
CA SER A 67 -0.31 2.44 5.07
C SER A 67 0.08 3.81 5.63
N LEU A 68 1.35 4.17 5.60
CA LEU A 68 1.85 5.47 6.07
C LEU A 68 1.30 6.65 5.26
N LEU A 69 1.22 6.53 3.93
CA LEU A 69 0.61 7.56 3.08
C LEU A 69 -0.87 7.76 3.40
N ARG A 70 -1.61 6.68 3.71
CA ARG A 70 -3.01 6.78 4.15
C ARG A 70 -3.16 7.44 5.52
N LEU A 71 -2.24 7.17 6.45
CA LEU A 71 -2.19 7.86 7.74
C LEU A 71 -1.93 9.35 7.56
N GLU A 72 -1.03 9.74 6.65
CA GLU A 72 -0.80 11.16 6.33
C GLU A 72 -2.07 11.86 5.85
N ARG A 73 -2.81 11.26 4.90
CA ARG A 73 -4.11 11.79 4.44
C ARG A 73 -5.10 12.03 5.58
N GLN A 74 -5.04 11.22 6.64
CA GLN A 74 -5.95 11.27 7.78
C GLN A 74 -5.34 11.96 9.01
N ARG A 75 -4.15 12.58 8.88
CA ARG A 75 -3.34 13.05 10.00
C ARG A 75 -4.13 13.94 10.96
N LEU A 76 -4.96 14.86 10.46
CA LEU A 76 -5.76 15.76 11.31
C LEU A 76 -6.76 15.03 12.21
N SER A 77 -7.24 13.86 11.80
CA SER A 77 -8.17 13.04 12.58
C SER A 77 -7.46 12.08 13.54
N ILE A 78 -6.19 11.77 13.28
CA ILE A 78 -5.40 10.79 14.05
C ILE A 78 -4.54 11.50 15.11
N GLN A 79 -3.92 12.62 14.73
CA GLN A 79 -3.01 13.39 15.55
C GLN A 79 -3.30 14.88 15.38
N PRO A 80 -4.21 15.43 16.20
CA PRO A 80 -4.47 16.87 16.21
C PRO A 80 -3.21 17.69 16.58
N GLN A 81 -2.28 17.06 17.30
CA GLN A 81 -0.96 17.59 17.66
C GLN A 81 0.08 16.90 16.78
N ALA A 82 0.82 17.68 15.98
CA ALA A 82 1.63 17.21 14.85
C ALA A 82 2.96 16.55 15.28
N ASP A 83 2.89 15.44 16.01
CA ASP A 83 4.07 14.78 16.58
C ASP A 83 4.76 13.77 15.65
N GLN A 84 4.04 13.17 14.68
CA GLN A 84 4.61 12.23 13.70
C GLN A 84 4.46 12.73 12.26
N ASP A 85 5.55 12.63 11.50
CA ASP A 85 5.61 12.91 10.06
C ASP A 85 5.52 11.59 9.27
N TYR A 86 4.28 11.14 9.01
CA TYR A 86 4.04 9.88 8.32
C TYR A 86 4.55 9.90 6.89
N PHE A 87 4.46 11.06 6.23
CA PHE A 87 4.97 11.24 4.88
C PHE A 87 6.48 11.05 4.81
N HIS A 88 7.23 11.63 5.76
CA HIS A 88 8.68 11.47 5.80
C HIS A 88 9.07 9.99 5.99
N LEU A 89 8.42 9.30 6.92
CA LEU A 89 8.62 7.85 7.12
C LEU A 89 8.29 7.05 5.86
N ALA A 90 7.19 7.36 5.17
CA ALA A 90 6.84 6.71 3.90
C ALA A 90 7.91 6.96 2.83
N SER A 91 8.36 8.21 2.70
CA SER A 91 9.34 8.63 1.70
C SER A 91 10.69 7.95 1.88
N ASP A 92 11.15 7.77 3.11
CA ASP A 92 12.39 7.05 3.42
C ASP A 92 12.33 5.57 3.05
N LEU A 93 11.13 4.98 3.03
CA LEU A 93 10.88 3.60 2.64
C LEU A 93 10.64 3.45 1.13
N ILE A 94 10.53 4.52 0.35
CA ILE A 94 10.36 4.44 -1.10
C ILE A 94 11.71 4.30 -1.80
N ILE A 95 11.85 3.24 -2.62
CA ILE A 95 13.03 3.10 -3.49
C ILE A 95 12.92 4.08 -4.65
N GLN A 96 13.97 4.89 -4.85
CA GLN A 96 14.01 5.95 -5.86
C GLN A 96 14.39 5.42 -7.24
N THR A 97 15.25 4.40 -7.29
CA THR A 97 15.71 3.85 -8.58
C THR A 97 14.64 2.93 -9.17
N PRO A 98 14.29 3.09 -10.46
CA PRO A 98 13.56 2.07 -11.17
C PRO A 98 14.38 0.78 -11.14
N THR A 99 13.81 -0.29 -10.62
CA THR A 99 14.25 -1.61 -11.04
C THR A 99 13.84 -1.81 -12.48
N ASP A 100 14.54 -2.68 -13.20
CA ASP A 100 14.07 -3.17 -14.50
C ASP A 100 12.76 -3.94 -14.26
N ILE A 101 11.63 -3.22 -14.31
CA ILE A 101 10.31 -3.76 -13.99
C ILE A 101 9.79 -4.43 -15.24
N GLU A 102 9.94 -5.75 -15.29
CA GLU A 102 9.30 -6.58 -16.29
C GLU A 102 7.78 -6.59 -16.08
N LEU A 103 7.05 -6.17 -17.10
CA LEU A 103 5.60 -6.38 -17.19
C LEU A 103 5.34 -7.82 -17.64
N VAL A 104 4.51 -8.53 -16.87
CA VAL A 104 4.11 -9.91 -17.19
C VAL A 104 2.59 -9.94 -17.38
N ASP A 105 2.13 -10.46 -18.51
CA ASP A 105 0.69 -10.56 -18.79
C ASP A 105 -0.03 -11.37 -17.71
N GLY A 106 -1.24 -10.94 -17.36
CA GLY A 106 -1.99 -11.50 -16.22
C GLY A 106 -1.36 -11.21 -14.84
N ARG A 107 -0.27 -10.43 -14.76
CA ARG A 107 0.40 -9.99 -13.52
C ARG A 107 0.66 -8.50 -13.53
N LEU A 108 -0.38 -7.72 -13.79
CA LEU A 108 -0.34 -6.26 -13.94
C LEU A 108 -0.88 -5.50 -12.72
N SER A 109 -1.32 -6.18 -11.67
CA SER A 109 -1.77 -5.55 -10.42
C SER A 109 -0.61 -4.97 -9.63
N ALA A 110 -0.74 -3.73 -9.15
CA ALA A 110 0.25 -3.16 -8.23
C ALA A 110 0.33 -3.89 -6.88
N LEU A 111 -0.63 -4.78 -6.56
CA LEU A 111 -0.69 -5.45 -5.26
C LEU A 111 0.37 -6.54 -5.09
N ALA A 112 0.53 -7.43 -6.07
CA ALA A 112 1.47 -8.55 -6.00
C ALA A 112 2.32 -8.75 -7.27
N SER A 113 2.44 -7.71 -8.10
CA SER A 113 3.39 -7.68 -9.21
C SER A 113 4.53 -6.69 -8.98
N ASN A 114 5.47 -6.67 -9.93
CA ASN A 114 6.61 -5.78 -9.93
C ASN A 114 6.24 -4.31 -10.22
N ILE A 115 4.97 -3.99 -10.49
CA ILE A 115 4.49 -2.61 -10.69
C ILE A 115 4.36 -1.86 -9.35
N GLY A 116 4.21 -2.58 -8.23
CA GLY A 116 4.01 -1.99 -6.89
C GLY A 116 5.00 -0.88 -6.50
N PRO A 117 6.32 -1.01 -6.76
CA PRO A 117 7.30 0.04 -6.45
C PRO A 117 7.07 1.33 -7.25
N SER A 118 6.83 1.21 -8.56
CA SER A 118 6.49 2.35 -9.42
C SER A 118 5.20 3.02 -8.94
N PHE A 119 4.20 2.21 -8.59
CA PHE A 119 2.95 2.70 -8.02
C PHE A 119 3.16 3.52 -6.74
N MET A 120 4.02 3.07 -5.83
CA MET A 120 4.30 3.82 -4.59
C MET A 120 4.97 5.16 -4.85
N ARG A 121 5.86 5.26 -5.84
CA ARG A 121 6.46 6.54 -6.23
C ARG A 121 5.42 7.50 -6.80
N VAL A 122 4.59 7.03 -7.73
CA VAL A 122 3.50 7.84 -8.31
C VAL A 122 2.49 8.26 -7.23
N LEU A 123 2.09 7.33 -6.36
CA LEU A 123 1.15 7.63 -5.29
C LEU A 123 1.73 8.65 -4.31
N ALA A 124 2.98 8.48 -3.86
CA ALA A 124 3.62 9.45 -2.96
C ALA A 124 3.73 10.84 -3.58
N TYR A 125 4.05 10.91 -4.88
CA TYR A 125 4.01 12.15 -5.65
C TYR A 125 2.62 12.79 -5.63
N CYS A 126 1.56 12.02 -5.96
CA CYS A 126 0.18 12.51 -5.94
C CYS A 126 -0.26 12.98 -4.54
N GLU A 127 0.10 12.24 -3.49
CA GLU A 127 -0.19 12.64 -2.11
C GLU A 127 0.51 13.94 -1.73
N GLN A 128 1.79 14.06 -2.08
CA GLN A 128 2.56 15.25 -1.77
C GLN A 128 2.06 16.46 -2.56
N LEU A 129 1.68 16.30 -3.83
CA LEU A 129 1.07 17.35 -4.63
C LEU A 129 -0.28 17.81 -4.05
N ASN A 130 -1.11 16.89 -3.56
CA ASN A 130 -2.38 17.21 -2.92
C ASN A 130 -2.18 17.98 -1.59
N LEU A 131 -1.16 17.60 -0.81
CA LEU A 131 -0.86 18.22 0.49
C LEU A 131 -0.07 19.53 0.36
N ARG A 132 0.76 19.65 -0.68
CA ARG A 132 1.66 20.78 -0.94
C ARG A 132 1.69 21.12 -2.43
N PRO A 133 0.62 21.72 -2.99
CA PRO A 133 0.53 22.03 -4.42
C PRO A 133 1.63 22.97 -4.94
N GLU A 134 2.19 23.79 -4.05
CA GLU A 134 3.26 24.76 -4.33
C GLU A 134 4.65 24.11 -4.40
N ALA A 135 4.79 22.84 -4.01
CA ALA A 135 6.09 22.17 -4.01
C ALA A 135 6.52 21.84 -5.44
N GLU A 136 7.75 22.21 -5.80
CA GLU A 136 8.36 21.84 -7.08
C GLU A 136 8.74 20.35 -7.05
N LEU A 137 7.79 19.50 -7.43
CA LEU A 137 7.91 18.06 -7.46
C LEU A 137 7.87 17.58 -8.90
N HIS A 138 8.83 16.73 -9.26
CA HIS A 138 8.90 16.12 -10.57
C HIS A 138 8.79 14.60 -10.43
N PRO A 139 7.73 13.99 -10.98
CA PRO A 139 7.65 12.55 -11.04
C PRO A 139 8.68 12.01 -12.04
N ASP A 140 9.12 10.77 -11.84
CA ASP A 140 9.90 10.07 -12.86
C ASP A 140 8.97 9.74 -14.06
N PRO A 141 9.24 10.25 -15.27
CA PRO A 141 8.43 9.94 -16.44
C PRO A 141 8.38 8.45 -16.77
N GLU A 142 9.39 7.67 -16.37
CA GLU A 142 9.42 6.22 -16.60
C GLU A 142 8.36 5.48 -15.78
N ASP A 143 8.00 5.98 -14.60
CA ASP A 143 6.92 5.39 -13.81
C ASP A 143 5.57 5.52 -14.52
N PHE A 144 5.29 6.70 -15.06
CA PHE A 144 4.06 6.94 -15.84
C PHE A 144 4.05 6.13 -17.13
N ARG A 145 5.21 6.03 -17.80
CA ARG A 145 5.36 5.19 -18.99
C ARG A 145 5.05 3.72 -18.68
N LEU A 146 5.57 3.19 -17.58
CA LEU A 146 5.31 1.81 -17.14
C LEU A 146 3.82 1.57 -16.89
N PHE A 147 3.13 2.49 -16.21
CA PHE A 147 1.70 2.39 -15.97
C PHE A 147 0.88 2.38 -17.26
N ASN A 148 1.19 3.28 -18.20
CA ASN A 148 0.52 3.31 -19.49
C ASN A 148 0.70 2.00 -20.26
N GLN A 149 1.91 1.44 -20.25
CA GLN A 149 2.20 0.14 -20.86
C GLN A 149 1.45 -1.01 -20.17
N ALA A 150 1.35 -0.99 -18.83
CA ALA A 150 0.56 -1.99 -18.10
C ALA A 150 -0.92 -1.92 -18.50
N VAL A 151 -1.48 -0.72 -18.64
CA VAL A 151 -2.87 -0.53 -19.10
C VAL A 151 -3.04 -1.02 -20.52
N GLU A 152 -2.14 -0.66 -21.43
CA GLU A 152 -2.18 -1.14 -22.82
C GLU A 152 -2.18 -2.67 -22.87
N ARG A 153 -1.22 -3.32 -22.19
CA ARG A 153 -1.13 -4.79 -22.13
C ARG A 153 -2.37 -5.44 -21.53
N ALA A 154 -2.95 -4.85 -20.48
CA ALA A 154 -4.18 -5.34 -19.86
C ALA A 154 -5.36 -5.40 -20.85
N THR A 155 -5.39 -4.52 -21.85
CA THR A 155 -6.45 -4.50 -22.88
C THR A 155 -6.23 -5.52 -24.00
N LEU A 156 -5.01 -6.03 -24.16
CA LEU A 156 -4.64 -6.91 -25.28
C LEU A 156 -4.88 -8.40 -25.00
N HIS A 157 -5.04 -8.82 -23.74
CA HIS A 157 -5.22 -10.22 -23.38
C HIS A 157 -6.65 -10.57 -22.93
N GLY A 158 -7.05 -11.83 -23.13
CA GLY A 158 -8.35 -12.35 -22.71
C GLY A 158 -8.52 -12.43 -21.18
N PRO A 159 -9.70 -12.88 -20.71
CA PRO A 159 -10.02 -12.99 -19.27
C PRO A 159 -9.28 -14.11 -18.54
N ILE A 160 -8.56 -14.98 -19.26
CA ILE A 160 -7.79 -16.09 -18.70
C ILE A 160 -6.36 -16.00 -19.24
N TYR A 161 -5.39 -16.22 -18.37
CA TYR A 161 -3.97 -16.25 -18.71
C TYR A 161 -3.29 -17.49 -18.12
N THR A 162 -2.25 -18.02 -18.79
CA THR A 162 -1.48 -19.17 -18.28
C THR A 162 -0.20 -18.70 -17.59
N PHE A 163 -0.11 -18.92 -16.28
CA PHE A 163 1.09 -18.62 -15.50
C PHE A 163 1.61 -19.88 -14.81
N LYS A 164 2.88 -20.24 -15.07
CA LYS A 164 3.52 -21.46 -14.52
C LYS A 164 2.68 -22.74 -14.72
N GLY A 165 1.97 -22.84 -15.86
CA GLY A 165 1.11 -23.99 -16.19
C GLY A 165 -0.30 -23.95 -15.58
N PHE A 166 -0.63 -22.93 -14.79
CA PHE A 166 -1.96 -22.75 -14.22
C PHE A 166 -2.75 -21.69 -15.00
N SER A 167 -4.03 -21.96 -15.23
CA SER A 167 -4.96 -20.94 -15.76
C SER A 167 -5.40 -20.03 -14.62
N LEU A 168 -5.03 -18.75 -14.72
CA LEU A 168 -5.40 -17.70 -13.77
C LEU A 168 -6.43 -16.78 -14.42
N GLY A 169 -7.38 -16.30 -13.63
CA GLY A 169 -8.26 -15.21 -14.07
C GLY A 169 -7.43 -13.94 -14.28
N GLY A 170 -7.50 -13.35 -15.47
CA GLY A 170 -6.84 -12.08 -15.77
C GLY A 170 -7.49 -10.89 -15.06
N ASP A 171 -8.68 -11.07 -14.51
CA ASP A 171 -9.51 -10.04 -13.87
C ASP A 171 -9.49 -10.07 -12.33
N GLU A 172 -8.59 -10.82 -11.71
CA GLU A 172 -8.51 -10.84 -10.25
C GLU A 172 -7.70 -9.66 -9.68
N LEU A 173 -7.85 -9.43 -8.37
CA LEU A 173 -7.38 -8.23 -7.69
C LEU A 173 -5.86 -8.26 -7.42
N ILE A 174 -5.31 -9.41 -7.01
CA ILE A 174 -3.96 -9.51 -6.46
C ILE A 174 -2.89 -9.43 -7.56
N PHE A 175 -3.11 -10.03 -8.72
CA PHE A 175 -2.19 -10.07 -9.86
C PHE A 175 -2.78 -9.43 -11.13
N GLY A 176 -4.09 -9.38 -11.31
CA GLY A 176 -4.74 -9.08 -12.58
C GLY A 176 -5.14 -7.62 -12.78
N ARG A 177 -6.03 -7.43 -13.75
CA ARG A 177 -6.49 -6.12 -14.23
C ARG A 177 -7.34 -5.38 -13.20
N ALA A 178 -8.09 -6.09 -12.35
CA ALA A 178 -8.85 -5.45 -11.29
C ALA A 178 -7.93 -4.75 -10.27
N GLY A 179 -6.76 -5.33 -9.99
CA GLY A 179 -5.74 -4.69 -9.17
C GLY A 179 -5.07 -3.49 -9.83
N LEU A 180 -4.84 -3.56 -11.15
CA LEU A 180 -4.38 -2.41 -11.91
C LEU A 180 -5.42 -1.27 -11.89
N LEU A 181 -6.69 -1.58 -12.10
CA LEU A 181 -7.78 -0.62 -12.01
C LEU A 181 -7.88 0.00 -10.61
N TRP A 182 -7.77 -0.80 -9.56
CA TRP A 182 -7.73 -0.30 -8.18
C TRP A 182 -6.56 0.68 -7.96
N ALA A 183 -5.39 0.39 -8.52
CA ALA A 183 -4.24 1.28 -8.44
C ALA A 183 -4.52 2.62 -9.13
N LEU A 184 -5.09 2.59 -10.35
CA LEU A 184 -5.48 3.80 -11.08
C LEU A 184 -6.52 4.65 -10.34
N LEU A 185 -7.50 4.01 -9.70
CA LEU A 185 -8.54 4.70 -8.90
C LEU A 185 -8.01 5.23 -7.56
N THR A 186 -6.82 4.79 -7.14
CA THR A 186 -6.19 5.20 -5.88
C THR A 186 -5.33 6.46 -6.04
N LEU A 187 -4.74 6.66 -7.22
CA LEU A 187 -4.00 7.86 -7.58
C LEU A 187 -4.91 9.09 -7.55
#